data_AF-A0A0W0UKG3-F1
#
_entry.id   AF-A0A0W0UKG3-F1
#
_cell.length_a   1.000
_cell.length_b   1.000
_cell.length_c   1.000
_cell.angle_alpha   90.00
_cell.angle_beta   90.00
_cell.angle_gamma   90.00
#
_symmetry.space_group_name_H-M   'P 1'
#
loop_
_entity.id
_entity.type
_entity.pdbx_description
1 polymer ?
#
loop_
_entity_poly.entity_id
_entity_poly.type
_entity_poly.pdbx_seq_one_letter_code
_entity_poly.pdbx_strand_id
1 'polypeptide(L)'
;MFGVRPKRTFMEAAIKFLDENQHKRSISDDAGRLRVLVQYIGKMPLDSIHMGTLQPFIDGRRQDQVKTRTINHGLKIVRRICNLAATEWIDEFGLTWLLNAPKIKLLPEDDLRKPYPLSWDEQHRLFAELPSHLEQMALFAVNTGCRESEVCHLQWDWEIKIPQLSHLMVFIIPPEMVKNGEERLVVCNQTAKSVVDNQRGKHKQFVFTFKGNPVTRINNTGWKEARKKAGLEFVRVHDLKHTFGRRLRSVGVSFEDRQDLLGHRSGRITTHYSSAELQNLYEAGNKVCEKQQSGVVLTLLRNPNNRKEKDTSHGRKVVSL
;
A
#
# COMPACT_ATOMS: atom_id res chain seq x y z
N MET A 1 45.85 -20.04 -9.33
CA MET A 1 45.80 -18.92 -8.36
C MET A 1 44.73 -19.26 -7.32
N PHE A 2 45.12 -19.75 -6.15
CA PHE A 2 44.18 -19.93 -5.04
C PHE A 2 44.04 -18.59 -4.30
N GLY A 3 42.81 -18.07 -4.14
CA GLY A 3 42.52 -16.89 -3.31
C GLY A 3 42.13 -15.58 -4.02
N VAL A 4 42.09 -15.52 -5.35
CA VAL A 4 41.62 -14.33 -6.08
C VAL A 4 40.12 -14.46 -6.39
N ARG A 5 39.32 -13.49 -5.95
CA ARG A 5 37.88 -13.45 -6.26
C ARG A 5 37.67 -13.29 -7.77
N PRO A 6 36.88 -14.15 -8.43
CA PRO A 6 36.48 -13.95 -9.81
C PRO A 6 35.76 -12.61 -9.98
N LYS A 7 36.08 -11.87 -11.06
CA LYS A 7 35.35 -10.65 -11.40
C LYS A 7 33.98 -11.01 -11.94
N ARG A 8 32.94 -10.68 -11.19
CA ARG A 8 31.53 -10.87 -11.56
C ARG A 8 30.88 -9.52 -11.82
N THR A 9 30.00 -9.48 -12.81
CA THR A 9 29.27 -8.30 -13.26
C THR A 9 27.98 -8.10 -12.46
N PHE A 10 27.43 -6.89 -12.51
CA PHE A 10 26.11 -6.62 -11.93
C PHE A 10 25.00 -7.43 -12.60
N MET A 11 25.10 -7.72 -13.90
CA MET A 11 24.10 -8.53 -14.62
C MET A 11 24.04 -9.95 -14.06
N GLU A 12 25.18 -10.61 -13.87
CA GLU A 12 25.23 -11.96 -13.28
C GLU A 12 24.64 -11.96 -11.86
N ALA A 13 24.98 -10.96 -11.07
CA ALA A 13 24.43 -10.75 -9.73
C ALA A 13 22.91 -10.51 -9.75
N ALA A 14 22.40 -9.75 -10.72
CA ALA A 14 20.98 -9.49 -10.89
C ALA A 14 20.19 -10.75 -11.27
N ILE A 15 20.74 -11.58 -12.16
CA ILE A 15 20.15 -12.88 -12.53
C ILE A 15 20.08 -13.79 -11.30
N LYS A 16 21.20 -14.01 -10.61
CA LYS A 16 21.26 -14.82 -9.39
C LYS A 16 20.27 -14.33 -8.33
N PHE A 17 20.19 -13.01 -8.12
CA PHE A 17 19.22 -12.42 -7.20
C PHE A 17 17.79 -12.79 -7.58
N LEU A 18 17.41 -12.70 -8.86
CA LEU A 18 16.06 -13.06 -9.29
C LEU A 18 15.80 -14.55 -9.07
N ASP A 19 16.73 -15.43 -9.43
CA ASP A 19 16.59 -16.88 -9.29
C ASP A 19 16.41 -17.32 -7.83
N GLU A 20 17.15 -16.73 -6.88
CA GLU A 20 17.03 -17.06 -5.46
C GLU A 20 15.77 -16.48 -4.79
N ASN A 21 15.18 -15.43 -5.39
CA ASN A 21 14.12 -14.65 -4.76
C ASN A 21 12.75 -14.84 -5.44
N GLN A 22 12.55 -15.92 -6.20
CA GLN A 22 11.28 -16.24 -6.88
C GLN A 22 10.07 -16.32 -5.92
N HIS A 23 10.32 -16.66 -4.65
CA HIS A 23 9.29 -16.70 -3.61
C HIS A 23 8.78 -15.30 -3.19
N LYS A 24 9.47 -14.21 -3.54
CA LYS A 24 9.06 -12.85 -3.15
C LYS A 24 7.84 -12.41 -3.95
N ARG A 25 6.79 -11.95 -3.26
CA ARG A 25 5.62 -11.31 -3.89
C ARG A 25 5.99 -10.08 -4.75
N SER A 26 7.11 -9.41 -4.45
CA SER A 26 7.61 -8.25 -5.20
C SER A 26 8.54 -8.60 -6.36
N ILE A 27 8.74 -9.87 -6.70
CA ILE A 27 9.78 -10.28 -7.65
C ILE A 27 9.59 -9.66 -9.04
N SER A 28 8.34 -9.55 -9.51
CA SER A 28 8.03 -8.92 -10.80
C SER A 28 8.43 -7.44 -10.83
N ASP A 29 8.14 -6.70 -9.75
CA ASP A 29 8.56 -5.31 -9.62
C ASP A 29 10.09 -5.18 -9.54
N ASP A 30 10.74 -6.09 -8.81
CA ASP A 30 12.20 -6.12 -8.68
C ASP A 30 12.86 -6.42 -10.03
N ALA A 31 12.33 -7.37 -10.81
CA ALA A 31 12.77 -7.66 -12.17
C ALA A 31 12.60 -6.46 -13.11
N GLY A 32 11.47 -5.74 -13.03
CA GLY A 32 11.25 -4.52 -13.79
C GLY A 32 12.27 -3.43 -13.48
N ARG A 33 12.62 -3.26 -12.19
CA ARG A 33 13.66 -2.31 -11.76
C ARG A 33 15.05 -2.74 -12.21
N LEU A 34 15.36 -4.04 -12.10
CA LEU A 34 16.63 -4.59 -12.54
C LEU A 34 16.82 -4.43 -14.04
N ARG A 35 15.79 -4.64 -14.86
CA ARG A 35 15.83 -4.41 -16.31
C ARG A 35 16.29 -3.00 -16.67
N VAL A 36 15.86 -2.00 -15.91
CA VAL A 36 16.31 -0.62 -16.10
C VAL A 36 17.75 -0.46 -15.59
N LEU A 37 18.07 -0.95 -14.39
CA LEU A 37 19.41 -0.83 -13.80
C LEU A 37 20.50 -1.44 -14.69
N VAL A 38 20.28 -2.61 -15.27
CA VAL A 38 21.28 -3.31 -16.08
C VAL A 38 21.63 -2.58 -17.37
N GLN A 39 20.77 -1.68 -17.87
CA GLN A 39 21.10 -0.80 -19.00
C GLN A 39 22.21 0.19 -18.66
N TYR A 40 22.33 0.58 -17.38
CA TYR A 40 23.34 1.54 -16.92
C TYR A 40 24.58 0.85 -16.35
N ILE A 41 24.39 -0.19 -15.53
CA ILE A 41 25.48 -0.81 -14.76
C ILE A 41 25.65 -2.31 -15.00
N GLY A 42 24.89 -2.92 -15.91
CA GLY A 42 24.85 -4.39 -16.06
C GLY A 42 26.21 -5.02 -16.34
N LYS A 43 27.04 -4.39 -17.20
CA LYS A 43 28.37 -4.88 -17.56
C LYS A 43 29.46 -4.52 -16.53
N MET A 44 29.13 -3.73 -15.52
CA MET A 44 30.09 -3.24 -14.53
C MET A 44 30.47 -4.36 -13.56
N PRO A 45 31.77 -4.56 -13.26
CA PRO A 45 32.20 -5.43 -12.17
C PRO A 45 31.62 -4.98 -10.82
N LEU A 46 31.23 -5.94 -9.97
CA LEU A 46 30.62 -5.65 -8.66
C LEU A 46 31.52 -4.81 -7.75
N ASP A 47 32.84 -5.05 -7.81
CA ASP A 47 33.86 -4.32 -7.04
C ASP A 47 34.03 -2.85 -7.47
N SER A 48 33.51 -2.51 -8.65
CA SER A 48 33.55 -1.16 -9.21
C SER A 48 32.28 -0.37 -8.91
N ILE A 49 31.26 -0.98 -8.30
CA ILE A 49 30.00 -0.30 -7.98
C ILE A 49 30.20 0.61 -6.77
N HIS A 50 29.96 1.90 -6.96
CA HIS A 50 29.86 2.89 -5.90
C HIS A 50 28.87 4.00 -6.27
N MET A 51 28.64 4.95 -5.36
CA MET A 51 27.65 6.02 -5.58
C MET A 51 27.89 6.81 -6.89
N GLY A 52 29.15 7.06 -7.25
CA GLY A 52 29.51 7.76 -8.49
C GLY A 52 29.12 6.99 -9.75
N THR A 53 29.34 5.68 -9.78
CA THR A 53 28.92 4.83 -10.91
C THR A 53 27.39 4.72 -11.07
N LEU A 54 26.63 5.02 -10.01
CA LEU A 54 25.17 5.03 -10.04
C LEU A 54 24.60 6.38 -10.49
N GLN A 55 25.45 7.41 -10.65
CA GLN A 55 25.01 8.75 -11.02
C GLN A 55 24.33 8.80 -12.40
N PRO A 56 24.85 8.13 -13.45
CA PRO A 56 24.15 8.07 -14.74
C PRO A 56 22.75 7.47 -14.65
N PHE A 57 22.55 6.43 -13.81
CA PHE A 57 21.23 5.87 -13.54
C PHE A 57 20.33 6.91 -12.86
N ILE A 58 20.83 7.60 -11.82
CA ILE A 58 20.05 8.61 -11.11
C ILE A 58 19.62 9.75 -12.04
N ASP A 59 20.54 10.26 -12.85
CA ASP A 59 20.29 11.40 -13.73
C ASP A 59 19.39 11.02 -14.90
N GLY A 60 19.59 9.84 -15.52
CA GLY A 60 18.68 9.33 -16.53
C GLY A 60 17.25 9.18 -16.00
N ARG A 61 17.08 8.63 -14.79
CA ARG A 61 15.74 8.52 -14.18
C ARG A 61 15.14 9.86 -13.78
N ARG A 62 15.95 10.88 -13.45
CA ARG A 62 15.46 12.25 -13.24
C ARG A 62 15.01 12.90 -14.54
N GLN A 63 15.74 12.68 -15.63
CA GLN A 63 15.36 13.13 -16.97
C GLN A 63 14.04 12.51 -17.43
N ASP A 64 13.81 11.23 -17.09
CA ASP A 64 12.52 10.55 -17.27
C ASP A 64 11.39 11.11 -16.36
N GLN A 65 11.65 12.14 -15.56
CA GLN A 65 10.73 12.75 -14.60
C GLN A 65 10.16 11.77 -13.56
N VAL A 66 10.93 10.73 -13.24
CA VAL A 66 10.52 9.70 -12.28
C VAL A 66 10.73 10.20 -10.85
N LYS A 67 9.78 9.86 -9.97
CA LYS A 67 9.83 10.25 -8.56
C LYS A 67 11.06 9.70 -7.84
N THR A 68 11.64 10.50 -6.94
CA THR A 68 12.82 10.15 -6.14
C THR A 68 12.66 8.83 -5.42
N ARG A 69 11.47 8.56 -4.85
CA ARG A 69 11.16 7.27 -4.22
C ARG A 69 11.34 6.07 -5.15
N THR A 70 10.95 6.20 -6.42
CA THR A 70 11.12 5.14 -7.42
C THR A 70 12.58 4.93 -7.76
N ILE A 71 13.38 6.00 -7.85
CA ILE A 71 14.84 5.91 -8.00
C ILE A 71 15.46 5.19 -6.79
N ASN A 72 15.05 5.58 -5.58
CA ASN A 72 15.46 4.94 -4.33
C ASN A 72 15.10 3.45 -4.29
N HIS A 73 13.99 3.02 -4.88
CA HIS A 73 13.68 1.59 -5.00
C HIS A 73 14.71 0.83 -5.86
N GLY A 74 15.19 1.43 -6.95
CA GLY A 74 16.32 0.89 -7.72
C GLY A 74 17.60 0.81 -6.87
N LEU A 75 17.97 1.90 -6.20
CA LEU A 75 19.16 1.95 -5.33
C LEU A 75 19.09 0.93 -4.18
N LYS A 76 17.90 0.70 -3.61
CA LYS A 76 17.67 -0.33 -2.58
C LYS A 76 17.97 -1.74 -3.10
N ILE A 77 17.63 -2.04 -4.35
CA ILE A 77 17.92 -3.34 -4.96
C ILE A 77 19.41 -3.52 -5.18
N VAL A 78 20.10 -2.52 -5.76
CA VAL A 78 21.56 -2.56 -5.92
C VAL A 78 22.22 -2.80 -4.56
N ARG A 79 21.82 -2.04 -3.53
CA ARG A 79 22.32 -2.22 -2.16
C ARG A 79 22.08 -3.63 -1.63
N ARG A 80 20.88 -4.20 -1.82
CA ARG A 80 20.58 -5.58 -1.39
C ARG A 80 21.48 -6.59 -2.10
N ILE A 81 21.63 -6.47 -3.42
CA ILE A 81 22.48 -7.35 -4.23
C ILE A 81 23.94 -7.29 -3.76
N CYS A 82 24.50 -6.09 -3.59
CA CYS A 82 25.89 -5.97 -3.14
C CYS A 82 26.10 -6.49 -1.71
N ASN A 83 25.11 -6.34 -0.82
CA ASN A 83 25.18 -6.95 0.51
C ASN A 83 25.17 -8.47 0.42
N LEU A 84 24.25 -9.07 -0.35
CA LEU A 84 24.21 -10.51 -0.58
C LEU A 84 25.53 -11.03 -1.15
N ALA A 85 26.08 -10.33 -2.16
CA ALA A 85 27.37 -10.65 -2.75
C ALA A 85 28.53 -10.61 -1.74
N ALA A 86 28.43 -9.75 -0.73
CA ALA A 86 29.47 -9.59 0.29
C ALA A 86 29.31 -10.51 1.51
N THR A 87 28.15 -11.13 1.72
CA THR A 87 27.86 -11.89 2.94
C THR A 87 27.35 -13.31 2.71
N GLU A 88 26.43 -13.50 1.75
CA GLU A 88 25.69 -14.77 1.59
C GLU A 88 26.15 -15.55 0.34
N TRP A 89 26.60 -14.86 -0.72
CA TRP A 89 27.02 -15.51 -1.95
C TRP A 89 28.49 -15.91 -1.90
N ILE A 90 28.70 -17.17 -1.56
CA ILE A 90 30.01 -17.82 -1.51
C ILE A 90 30.16 -18.71 -2.75
N ASP A 91 31.33 -18.68 -3.38
CA ASP A 91 31.65 -19.54 -4.51
C ASP A 91 32.29 -20.87 -4.10
N GLU A 92 32.59 -21.72 -5.08
CA GLU A 92 33.18 -23.06 -4.88
C GLU A 92 34.53 -23.04 -4.13
N PHE A 93 35.21 -21.89 -4.08
CA PHE A 93 36.47 -21.70 -3.37
C PHE A 93 36.29 -21.13 -1.96
N GLY A 94 35.05 -21.03 -1.47
CA GLY A 94 34.75 -20.47 -0.15
C GLY A 94 34.89 -18.95 -0.08
N LEU A 95 34.94 -18.25 -1.22
CA LEU A 95 35.07 -16.80 -1.27
C LEU A 95 33.74 -16.12 -1.57
N THR A 96 33.46 -15.02 -0.88
CA THR A 96 32.33 -14.16 -1.20
C THR A 96 32.50 -13.52 -2.58
N TRP A 97 31.39 -13.32 -3.30
CA TRP A 97 31.38 -12.68 -4.62
C TRP A 97 31.91 -11.25 -4.59
N LEU A 98 31.77 -10.56 -3.45
CA LEU A 98 32.30 -9.23 -3.20
C LEU A 98 33.01 -9.21 -1.85
N LEU A 99 34.12 -8.49 -1.72
CA LEU A 99 34.83 -8.39 -0.44
C LEU A 99 34.04 -7.55 0.58
N ASN A 100 33.56 -6.38 0.16
CA ASN A 100 32.79 -5.46 1.00
C ASN A 100 31.69 -4.80 0.17
N ALA A 101 30.48 -4.70 0.71
CA ALA A 101 29.41 -3.98 0.06
C ALA A 101 29.67 -2.45 0.07
N PRO A 102 29.45 -1.74 -1.05
CA PRO A 102 29.65 -0.30 -1.12
C PRO A 102 28.55 0.46 -0.36
N LYS A 103 28.91 1.62 0.18
CA LYS A 103 27.95 2.51 0.82
C LYS A 103 27.12 3.27 -0.23
N ILE A 104 25.97 2.70 -0.59
CA ILE A 104 24.98 3.35 -1.46
C ILE A 104 24.05 4.20 -0.59
N LYS A 105 23.99 5.52 -0.78
CA LYS A 105 23.05 6.41 -0.04
C LYS A 105 21.73 6.54 -0.80
N LEU A 106 20.62 6.64 -0.07
CA LEU A 106 19.33 6.99 -0.68
C LEU A 106 19.22 8.50 -0.84
N LEU A 107 18.50 8.92 -1.87
CA LEU A 107 18.17 10.31 -2.12
C LEU A 107 17.09 10.78 -1.14
N PRO A 108 17.11 12.04 -0.68
CA PRO A 108 16.07 12.58 0.19
C PRO A 108 14.70 12.57 -0.51
N GLU A 109 13.65 12.17 0.21
CA GLU A 109 12.27 12.18 -0.28
C GLU A 109 11.52 13.36 0.35
N ASP A 110 11.53 14.50 -0.33
CA ASP A 110 10.92 15.78 0.08
C ASP A 110 9.45 15.92 -0.35
N ASP A 111 9.00 15.13 -1.33
CA ASP A 111 7.67 15.21 -1.94
C ASP A 111 6.66 14.17 -1.42
N LEU A 112 6.89 13.64 -0.21
CA LEU A 112 5.99 12.66 0.40
C LEU A 112 4.60 13.25 0.62
N ARG A 113 3.63 12.69 -0.09
CA ARG A 113 2.24 13.11 0.04
C ARG A 113 1.69 12.73 1.41
N LYS A 114 1.13 13.73 2.11
CA LYS A 114 0.46 13.55 3.40
C LYS A 114 -0.88 12.82 3.24
N PRO A 115 -1.29 12.01 4.24
CA PRO A 115 -2.63 11.43 4.31
C PRO A 115 -3.72 12.49 4.19
N TYR A 116 -4.82 12.18 3.51
CA TYR A 116 -5.96 13.09 3.38
C TYR A 116 -7.25 12.44 3.92
N PRO A 117 -7.56 12.56 5.22
CA PRO A 117 -8.85 12.10 5.74
C PRO A 117 -9.98 12.99 5.22
N LEU A 118 -11.07 12.37 4.75
CA LEU A 118 -12.26 13.04 4.22
C LEU A 118 -13.09 13.62 5.38
N SER A 119 -13.70 14.79 5.15
CA SER A 119 -14.85 15.24 5.95
C SER A 119 -16.11 14.43 5.62
N TRP A 120 -17.16 14.57 6.42
CA TRP A 120 -18.46 13.97 6.09
C TRP A 120 -19.03 14.54 4.80
N ASP A 121 -19.02 15.87 4.60
CA ASP A 121 -19.42 16.52 3.34
C ASP A 121 -18.66 15.98 2.12
N GLU A 122 -17.33 15.87 2.22
CA GLU A 122 -16.51 15.33 1.14
C GLU A 122 -16.84 13.87 0.82
N GLN A 123 -17.11 13.07 1.85
CA GLN A 123 -17.57 11.69 1.66
C GLN A 123 -18.91 11.66 0.92
N HIS A 124 -19.91 12.44 1.35
CA HIS A 124 -21.22 12.47 0.72
C HIS A 124 -21.13 12.86 -0.76
N ARG A 125 -20.44 13.96 -1.07
CA ARG A 125 -20.27 14.43 -2.45
C ARG A 125 -19.53 13.42 -3.31
N LEU A 126 -18.47 12.79 -2.78
CA LEU A 126 -17.75 11.76 -3.52
C LEU A 126 -18.62 10.51 -3.75
N PHE A 127 -19.33 10.05 -2.72
CA PHE A 127 -20.04 8.78 -2.76
C PHE A 127 -21.29 8.87 -3.63
N ALA A 128 -21.97 10.02 -3.65
CA ALA A 128 -23.10 10.28 -4.54
C ALA A 128 -22.74 10.17 -6.03
N GLU A 129 -21.47 10.41 -6.39
CA GLU A 129 -20.98 10.31 -7.77
C GLU A 129 -20.44 8.91 -8.14
N LEU A 130 -20.34 7.99 -7.17
CA LEU A 130 -19.83 6.64 -7.42
C LEU A 130 -20.92 5.74 -8.03
N PRO A 131 -20.57 4.88 -9.00
CA PRO A 131 -21.43 3.76 -9.36
C PRO A 131 -21.75 2.89 -8.13
N SER A 132 -22.98 2.39 -8.03
CA SER A 132 -23.49 1.67 -6.84
C SER A 132 -22.52 0.60 -6.28
N HIS A 133 -21.89 -0.22 -7.13
CA HIS A 133 -20.92 -1.21 -6.67
C HIS A 133 -19.67 -0.59 -6.02
N LEU A 134 -19.14 0.51 -6.56
CA LEU A 134 -17.99 1.22 -5.97
C LEU A 134 -18.37 2.01 -4.73
N GLU A 135 -19.59 2.56 -4.67
CA GLU A 135 -20.12 3.23 -3.50
C GLU A 135 -20.16 2.25 -2.30
N GLN A 136 -20.73 1.05 -2.49
CA GLN A 136 -20.78 0.02 -1.46
C GLN A 136 -19.36 -0.38 -1.01
N MET A 137 -18.43 -0.59 -1.95
CA MET A 137 -17.03 -0.90 -1.62
C MET A 137 -16.34 0.24 -0.86
N ALA A 138 -16.57 1.49 -1.26
CA ALA A 138 -15.99 2.66 -0.59
C ALA A 138 -16.56 2.86 0.82
N LEU A 139 -17.87 2.63 0.99
CA LEU A 139 -18.54 2.68 2.28
C LEU A 139 -18.06 1.59 3.23
N PHE A 140 -17.83 0.38 2.73
CA PHE A 140 -17.17 -0.67 3.50
C PHE A 140 -15.74 -0.27 3.89
N ALA A 141 -14.94 0.24 2.93
CA ALA A 141 -13.54 0.58 3.16
C ALA A 141 -13.38 1.72 4.19
N VAL A 142 -14.21 2.76 4.14
CA VAL A 142 -14.16 3.91 5.05
C VAL A 142 -14.63 3.58 6.48
N ASN A 143 -15.34 2.44 6.66
CA ASN A 143 -15.83 1.96 7.95
C ASN A 143 -15.04 0.77 8.52
N THR A 144 -14.06 0.24 7.79
CA THR A 144 -13.24 -0.90 8.23
C THR A 144 -11.74 -0.65 8.13
N GLY A 145 -11.31 0.40 7.42
CA GLY A 145 -9.90 0.68 7.20
C GLY A 145 -9.18 -0.39 6.35
N CYS A 146 -9.92 -1.23 5.64
CA CYS A 146 -9.36 -2.22 4.73
C CYS A 146 -8.58 -1.54 3.59
N ARG A 147 -7.49 -2.17 3.17
CA ARG A 147 -6.75 -1.82 1.95
C ARG A 147 -7.61 -2.19 0.75
N GLU A 148 -7.40 -1.51 -0.37
CA GLU A 148 -8.12 -1.77 -1.62
C GLU A 148 -8.11 -3.26 -2.01
N SER A 149 -6.95 -3.92 -1.95
CA SER A 149 -6.83 -5.34 -2.27
C SER A 149 -7.62 -6.24 -1.34
N GLU A 150 -7.70 -5.91 -0.05
CA GLU A 150 -8.47 -6.66 0.96
C GLU A 150 -9.97 -6.56 0.66
N VAL A 151 -10.46 -5.39 0.26
CA VAL A 151 -11.87 -5.19 -0.14
C VAL A 151 -12.19 -5.90 -1.45
N CYS A 152 -11.32 -5.76 -2.46
CA CYS A 152 -11.52 -6.34 -3.79
C CYS A 152 -11.61 -7.87 -3.78
N HIS A 153 -10.89 -8.54 -2.87
CA HIS A 153 -10.82 -9.99 -2.81
C HIS A 153 -11.57 -10.58 -1.61
N LEU A 154 -12.37 -9.80 -0.87
CA LEU A 154 -13.09 -10.29 0.30
C LEU A 154 -14.03 -11.45 -0.09
N GLN A 155 -13.92 -12.57 0.61
CA GLN A 155 -14.69 -13.79 0.34
C GLN A 155 -15.63 -14.15 1.50
N TRP A 156 -16.71 -14.85 1.18
CA TRP A 156 -17.68 -15.32 2.18
C TRP A 156 -17.08 -16.35 3.14
N ASP A 157 -16.21 -17.23 2.65
CA ASP A 157 -15.57 -18.28 3.47
C ASP A 157 -14.60 -17.73 4.53
N TRP A 158 -14.29 -16.43 4.47
CA TRP A 158 -13.46 -15.75 5.47
C TRP A 158 -14.28 -15.16 6.62
N GLU A 159 -15.61 -15.18 6.53
CA GLU A 159 -16.50 -14.73 7.59
C GLU A 159 -16.54 -15.76 8.71
N ILE A 160 -16.22 -15.33 9.93
CA ILE A 160 -16.29 -16.21 11.10
C ILE A 160 -17.57 -15.93 11.87
N LYS A 161 -18.43 -16.95 11.98
CA LYS A 161 -19.64 -16.91 12.80
C LYS A 161 -19.26 -17.20 14.25
N ILE A 162 -19.65 -16.30 15.16
CA ILE A 162 -19.41 -16.42 16.60
C ILE A 162 -20.79 -16.57 17.27
N PRO A 163 -21.24 -17.79 17.61
CA PRO A 163 -22.59 -18.02 18.12
C PRO A 163 -22.95 -17.17 19.35
N GLN A 164 -21.98 -16.94 20.24
CA GLN A 164 -22.16 -16.15 21.46
C GLN A 164 -22.26 -14.64 21.21
N LEU A 165 -21.88 -14.16 20.02
CA LEU A 165 -21.86 -12.75 19.63
C LEU A 165 -22.46 -12.60 18.22
N SER A 166 -23.69 -13.09 18.05
CA SER A 166 -24.37 -13.18 16.75
C SER A 166 -24.64 -11.83 16.07
N HIS A 167 -24.62 -10.73 16.83
CA HIS A 167 -24.70 -9.37 16.29
C HIS A 167 -23.40 -8.92 15.61
N LEU A 168 -22.27 -9.54 15.93
CA LEU A 168 -20.98 -9.23 15.32
C LEU A 168 -20.83 -9.88 13.95
N MET A 169 -20.17 -9.16 13.05
CA MET A 169 -19.70 -9.69 11.77
C MET A 169 -18.21 -9.44 11.68
N VAL A 170 -17.45 -10.53 11.60
CA VAL A 170 -15.99 -10.48 11.53
C VAL A 170 -15.49 -11.29 10.34
N PHE A 171 -14.41 -10.83 9.73
CA PHE A 171 -13.67 -11.58 8.71
C PHE A 171 -12.23 -11.79 9.16
N ILE A 172 -11.69 -12.98 8.88
CA ILE A 172 -10.26 -13.27 8.99
C ILE A 172 -9.72 -13.42 7.57
N ILE A 173 -9.03 -12.38 7.09
CA ILE A 173 -8.40 -12.40 5.77
C ILE A 173 -7.05 -13.13 5.91
N PRO A 174 -6.78 -14.14 5.06
CA PRO A 174 -5.63 -14.99 5.25
C PRO A 174 -4.30 -14.31 4.86
N PRO A 175 -3.15 -14.78 5.40
CA PRO A 175 -1.86 -14.10 5.29
C PRO A 175 -1.37 -13.88 3.86
N GLU A 176 -1.69 -14.80 2.95
CA GLU A 176 -1.38 -14.73 1.52
C GLU A 176 -2.04 -13.53 0.83
N MET A 177 -3.19 -13.09 1.33
CA MET A 177 -3.95 -11.94 0.80
C MET A 177 -3.59 -10.61 1.47
N VAL A 178 -2.83 -10.65 2.57
CA VAL A 178 -2.43 -9.45 3.33
C VAL A 178 -0.99 -9.07 3.01
N LYS A 179 -0.75 -7.77 2.76
CA LYS A 179 0.55 -7.23 2.34
C LYS A 179 1.71 -7.62 3.27
N ASN A 180 1.45 -7.78 4.57
CA ASN A 180 2.47 -8.04 5.58
C ASN A 180 2.66 -9.52 5.89
N GLY A 181 1.90 -10.43 5.26
CA GLY A 181 2.01 -11.86 5.50
C GLY A 181 1.50 -12.31 6.87
N GLU A 182 0.60 -11.54 7.48
CA GLU A 182 -0.08 -11.86 8.74
C GLU A 182 -1.58 -11.85 8.51
N GLU A 183 -2.32 -12.66 9.24
CA GLU A 183 -3.78 -12.65 9.19
C GLU A 183 -4.33 -11.27 9.54
N ARG A 184 -5.45 -10.92 8.90
CA ARG A 184 -6.11 -9.65 9.14
C ARG A 184 -7.53 -9.88 9.65
N LEU A 185 -7.74 -9.58 10.93
CA LEU A 185 -9.07 -9.42 11.50
C LEU A 185 -9.71 -8.13 10.97
N VAL A 186 -10.94 -8.26 10.49
CA VAL A 186 -11.81 -7.14 10.13
C VAL A 186 -13.08 -7.23 10.95
N VAL A 187 -13.25 -6.32 11.91
CA VAL A 187 -14.49 -6.19 12.69
C VAL A 187 -15.40 -5.20 11.98
N CYS A 188 -16.56 -5.65 11.53
CA CYS A 188 -17.52 -4.80 10.83
C CYS A 188 -18.35 -4.02 11.84
N ASN A 189 -18.27 -2.69 11.80
CA ASN A 189 -19.26 -1.83 12.47
C ASN A 189 -20.64 -1.96 11.81
N GLN A 190 -21.67 -1.34 12.39
CA GLN A 190 -23.05 -1.46 11.92
C GLN A 190 -23.23 -1.05 10.44
N THR A 191 -22.50 -0.03 9.99
CA THR A 191 -22.55 0.44 8.60
C THR A 191 -21.90 -0.58 7.65
N ALA A 192 -20.70 -1.06 7.99
CA ALA A 192 -19.99 -2.07 7.21
C ALA A 192 -20.78 -3.40 7.15
N LYS A 193 -21.36 -3.83 8.27
CA LYS A 193 -22.24 -4.99 8.34
C LYS A 193 -23.42 -4.87 7.37
N SER A 194 -24.10 -3.73 7.38
CA SER A 194 -25.24 -3.47 6.49
C SER A 194 -24.84 -3.52 5.00
N VAL A 195 -23.66 -2.99 4.66
CA VAL A 195 -23.10 -3.08 3.29
C VAL A 195 -22.86 -4.52 2.87
N VAL A 196 -22.28 -5.34 3.75
CA VAL A 196 -21.99 -6.75 3.48
C VAL A 196 -23.29 -7.56 3.35
N ASP A 197 -24.25 -7.34 4.25
CA ASP A 197 -25.57 -7.98 4.19
C ASP A 197 -26.27 -7.68 2.86
N ASN A 198 -26.17 -6.44 2.35
CA ASN A 198 -26.69 -6.05 1.03
C ASN A 198 -26.00 -6.73 -0.17
N GLN A 199 -24.88 -7.43 0.02
CA GLN A 199 -24.23 -8.20 -1.04
C GLN A 199 -24.60 -9.69 -1.04
N ARG A 200 -25.30 -10.18 -0.01
CA ARG A 200 -25.68 -11.60 0.08
C ARG A 200 -26.51 -12.02 -1.12
N GLY A 201 -26.27 -13.23 -1.61
CA GLY A 201 -26.98 -13.80 -2.76
C GLY A 201 -26.52 -13.28 -4.13
N LYS A 202 -25.73 -12.20 -4.22
CA LYS A 202 -25.26 -11.66 -5.52
C LYS A 202 -24.16 -12.49 -6.16
N HIS A 203 -23.32 -13.14 -5.35
CA HIS A 203 -22.23 -13.98 -5.83
C HIS A 203 -21.87 -15.06 -4.81
N LYS A 204 -21.43 -16.23 -5.28
CA LYS A 204 -21.20 -17.43 -4.45
C LYS A 204 -19.95 -17.37 -3.58
N GLN A 205 -18.88 -16.74 -4.07
CA GLN A 205 -17.56 -16.72 -3.40
C GLN A 205 -17.18 -15.33 -2.86
N PHE A 206 -17.16 -14.32 -3.72
CA PHE A 206 -16.76 -12.96 -3.36
C PHE A 206 -17.91 -12.11 -2.82
N VAL A 207 -17.59 -11.26 -1.84
CA VAL A 207 -18.52 -10.27 -1.26
C VAL A 207 -18.81 -9.15 -2.25
N PHE A 208 -17.78 -8.57 -2.88
CA PHE A 208 -17.92 -7.45 -3.80
C PHE A 208 -17.67 -7.88 -5.25
N THR A 209 -18.69 -7.75 -6.09
CA THR A 209 -18.62 -8.09 -7.51
C THR A 209 -19.28 -7.01 -8.36
N PHE A 210 -18.94 -7.01 -9.65
CA PHE A 210 -19.59 -6.19 -10.66
C PHE A 210 -19.90 -7.07 -11.88
N LYS A 211 -21.18 -7.10 -12.27
CA LYS A 211 -21.67 -7.94 -13.39
C LYS A 211 -21.21 -9.40 -13.27
N GLY A 212 -21.35 -9.98 -12.07
CA GLY A 212 -20.99 -11.37 -11.78
C GLY A 212 -19.50 -11.66 -11.66
N ASN A 213 -18.62 -10.67 -11.88
CA ASN A 213 -17.17 -10.84 -11.80
C ASN A 213 -16.59 -10.14 -10.56
N PRO A 214 -15.51 -10.67 -9.95
CA PRO A 214 -14.81 -10.00 -8.86
C PRO A 214 -14.26 -8.64 -9.29
N VAL A 215 -14.43 -7.62 -8.44
CA VAL A 215 -13.83 -6.30 -8.70
C VAL A 215 -12.35 -6.37 -8.37
N THR A 216 -11.47 -6.18 -9.34
CA THR A 216 -10.01 -6.29 -9.14
C THR A 216 -9.37 -5.00 -8.64
N ARG A 217 -10.04 -3.85 -8.82
CA ARG A 217 -9.53 -2.53 -8.42
C ARG A 217 -10.67 -1.53 -8.23
N ILE A 218 -10.65 -0.81 -7.10
CA ILE A 218 -11.57 0.31 -6.82
C ILE A 218 -11.10 1.57 -7.57
N ASN A 219 -9.79 1.85 -7.61
CA ASN A 219 -9.16 2.97 -8.32
C ASN A 219 -9.16 2.78 -9.85
N ASN A 220 -10.32 2.46 -10.40
CA ASN A 220 -10.59 2.31 -11.82
C ASN A 220 -11.11 3.65 -12.41
N THR A 221 -11.62 3.61 -13.63
CA THR A 221 -12.21 4.77 -14.32
C THR A 221 -13.38 5.37 -13.55
N GLY A 222 -14.30 4.54 -13.02
CA GLY A 222 -15.44 5.02 -12.24
C GLY A 222 -15.05 5.84 -11.02
N TRP A 223 -14.06 5.38 -10.24
CA TRP A 223 -13.53 6.13 -9.10
C TRP A 223 -12.79 7.43 -9.51
N LYS A 224 -12.13 7.45 -10.67
CA LYS A 224 -11.47 8.66 -11.20
C LYS A 224 -12.49 9.71 -11.63
N GLU A 225 -13.51 9.31 -12.37
CA GLU A 225 -14.57 10.22 -12.82
C GLU A 225 -15.39 10.77 -11.65
N ALA A 226 -15.77 9.93 -10.68
CA ALA A 226 -16.51 10.36 -9.49
C ALA A 226 -15.76 11.45 -8.70
N ARG A 227 -14.44 11.27 -8.52
CA ARG A 227 -13.61 12.28 -7.85
C ARG A 227 -13.52 13.59 -8.62
N LYS A 228 -13.47 13.54 -9.95
CA LYS A 228 -13.47 14.74 -10.79
C LYS A 228 -14.77 15.52 -10.62
N LYS A 229 -15.92 14.83 -10.73
CA LYS A 229 -17.25 15.44 -10.52
C LYS A 229 -17.43 16.03 -9.12
N ALA A 230 -16.90 15.35 -8.10
CA ALA A 230 -16.94 15.84 -6.73
C ALA A 230 -15.89 16.92 -6.40
N GLY A 231 -15.03 17.34 -7.35
CA GLY A 231 -13.95 18.32 -7.09
C GLY A 231 -12.87 17.80 -6.12
N LEU A 232 -12.66 16.48 -6.08
CA LEU A 232 -11.81 15.75 -5.14
C LEU A 232 -10.78 14.86 -5.87
N GLU A 233 -10.29 15.29 -7.02
CA GLU A 233 -9.36 14.53 -7.90
C GLU A 233 -8.13 13.98 -7.16
N PHE A 234 -7.66 14.70 -6.15
CA PHE A 234 -6.52 14.28 -5.36
C PHE A 234 -6.84 13.07 -4.47
N VAL A 235 -8.06 12.89 -3.94
CA VAL A 235 -8.42 11.83 -2.97
C VAL A 235 -8.10 10.44 -3.51
N ARG A 236 -7.48 9.56 -2.74
CA ARG A 236 -7.14 8.19 -3.15
C ARG A 236 -8.06 7.19 -2.46
N VAL A 237 -8.21 5.98 -3.00
CA VAL A 237 -8.92 4.89 -2.27
C VAL A 237 -8.30 4.66 -0.90
N HIS A 238 -6.98 4.74 -0.79
CA HIS A 238 -6.27 4.58 0.49
C HIS A 238 -6.58 5.69 1.51
N ASP A 239 -7.05 6.86 1.06
CA ASP A 239 -7.48 7.93 1.96
C ASP A 239 -8.75 7.54 2.75
N LEU A 240 -9.53 6.55 2.29
CA LEU A 240 -10.64 5.97 3.06
C LEU A 240 -10.15 5.28 4.35
N LYS A 241 -9.03 4.55 4.26
CA LYS A 241 -8.36 3.98 5.44
C LYS A 241 -7.87 5.07 6.40
N HIS A 242 -7.26 6.12 5.86
CA HIS A 242 -6.82 7.26 6.67
C HIS A 242 -7.98 7.99 7.33
N THR A 243 -9.12 8.07 6.65
CA THR A 243 -10.37 8.64 7.17
C THR A 243 -10.88 7.83 8.35
N PHE A 244 -10.98 6.50 8.22
CA PHE A 244 -11.38 5.62 9.32
C PHE A 244 -10.47 5.80 10.54
N GLY A 245 -9.15 5.70 10.36
CA GLY A 245 -8.19 5.87 11.45
C GLY A 245 -8.23 7.26 12.11
N ARG A 246 -8.51 8.32 11.33
CA ARG A 246 -8.66 9.67 11.86
C ARG A 246 -9.96 9.83 12.65
N ARG A 247 -11.07 9.26 12.18
CA ARG A 247 -12.36 9.27 12.88
C ARG A 247 -12.28 8.53 14.21
N LEU A 248 -11.66 7.34 14.22
CA LEU A 248 -11.44 6.58 15.45
C LEU A 248 -10.63 7.41 16.45
N ARG A 249 -9.59 8.11 15.97
CA ARG A 249 -8.79 8.99 16.83
C ARG A 249 -9.60 10.16 17.39
N SER A 250 -10.46 10.79 16.59
CA SER A 250 -11.24 11.95 17.03
C SER A 250 -12.30 11.61 18.07
N VAL A 251 -12.80 10.36 18.07
CA VAL A 251 -13.77 9.88 19.07
C VAL A 251 -13.11 9.14 20.23
N GLY A 252 -11.79 9.34 20.42
CA GLY A 252 -11.06 8.86 21.59
C GLY A 252 -10.76 7.36 21.63
N VAL A 253 -10.86 6.64 20.51
CA VAL A 253 -10.45 5.22 20.47
C VAL A 253 -8.96 5.10 20.75
N SER A 254 -8.59 4.15 21.61
CA SER A 254 -7.22 3.94 22.08
C SER A 254 -6.26 3.74 20.90
N PHE A 255 -4.97 3.98 21.10
CA PHE A 255 -3.99 3.73 20.05
C PHE A 255 -3.92 2.25 19.67
N GLU A 256 -4.03 1.36 20.66
CA GLU A 256 -3.99 -0.10 20.51
C GLU A 256 -5.18 -0.60 19.66
N ASP A 257 -6.42 -0.31 20.07
CA ASP A 257 -7.62 -0.69 19.31
C ASP A 257 -7.60 -0.13 17.88
N ARG A 258 -7.03 1.07 17.69
CA ARG A 258 -6.85 1.64 16.35
C ARG A 258 -5.83 0.88 15.52
N GLN A 259 -4.77 0.34 16.10
CA GLN A 259 -3.83 -0.53 15.37
C GLN A 259 -4.55 -1.80 14.91
N ASP A 260 -5.33 -2.42 15.79
CA ASP A 260 -6.05 -3.66 15.51
C ASP A 260 -7.12 -3.45 14.42
N LEU A 261 -7.98 -2.44 14.57
CA LEU A 261 -8.99 -2.08 13.57
C LEU A 261 -8.37 -1.73 12.20
N LEU A 262 -7.20 -1.08 12.18
CA LEU A 262 -6.50 -0.75 10.94
C LEU A 262 -5.62 -1.88 10.40
N GLY A 263 -5.52 -3.02 11.10
CA GLY A 263 -4.63 -4.13 10.70
C GLY A 263 -3.18 -3.67 10.55
N HIS A 264 -2.72 -2.86 11.51
CA HIS A 264 -1.31 -2.53 11.62
C HIS A 264 -0.58 -3.65 12.35
N ARG A 265 0.68 -3.86 11.97
CA ARG A 265 1.54 -4.84 12.64
C ARG A 265 1.84 -4.35 14.05
N SER A 266 1.11 -4.87 15.02
CA SER A 266 1.50 -4.81 16.42
C SER A 266 2.30 -6.07 16.69
N GLY A 267 3.45 -5.99 17.36
CA GLY A 267 4.24 -7.17 17.76
C GLY A 267 3.52 -8.12 18.74
N ARG A 268 2.20 -7.93 18.93
CA ARG A 268 1.30 -8.64 19.84
C ARG A 268 0.25 -9.50 19.15
N ILE A 269 0.16 -9.53 17.81
CA ILE A 269 -0.91 -10.28 17.13
C ILE A 269 -0.64 -11.79 17.22
N THR A 270 -1.09 -12.39 18.32
CA THR A 270 -1.48 -13.79 18.38
C THR A 270 -2.91 -13.90 17.87
N THR A 271 -3.22 -14.95 17.10
CA THR A 271 -4.50 -15.26 16.46
C THR A 271 -5.66 -15.57 17.43
N HIS A 272 -5.55 -15.08 18.66
CA HIS A 272 -6.46 -15.37 19.76
C HIS A 272 -7.07 -14.07 20.26
N TYR A 273 -8.16 -13.65 19.62
CA TYR A 273 -9.03 -12.61 20.15
C TYR A 273 -10.08 -13.24 21.06
N SER A 274 -10.18 -12.76 22.29
CA SER A 274 -11.28 -13.07 23.19
C SER A 274 -12.58 -12.44 22.71
N SER A 275 -13.72 -13.01 23.12
CA SER A 275 -15.04 -12.44 22.86
C SER A 275 -15.16 -11.00 23.37
N ALA A 276 -14.53 -10.68 24.51
CA ALA A 276 -14.52 -9.34 25.08
C ALA A 276 -13.74 -8.34 24.20
N GLU A 277 -12.58 -8.75 23.67
CA GLU A 277 -11.81 -7.91 22.74
C GLU A 277 -12.58 -7.65 21.44
N LEU A 278 -13.22 -8.68 20.87
CA LEU A 278 -14.04 -8.51 19.66
C LEU A 278 -15.22 -7.57 19.90
N GLN A 279 -15.89 -7.68 21.05
CA GLN A 279 -16.96 -6.77 21.45
C GLN A 279 -16.44 -5.33 21.60
N ASN A 280 -15.29 -5.14 22.25
CA ASN A 280 -14.65 -3.83 22.41
C ASN A 280 -14.30 -3.19 21.05
N LEU A 281 -13.70 -3.95 20.14
CA LEU A 281 -13.36 -3.48 18.80
C LEU A 281 -14.61 -3.11 17.99
N TYR A 282 -15.69 -3.88 18.12
CA TYR A 282 -16.97 -3.56 17.49
C TYR A 282 -17.58 -2.26 18.02
N GLU A 283 -17.61 -2.07 19.33
CA GLU A 283 -18.09 -0.84 19.96
C GLU A 283 -17.23 0.36 19.55
N ALA A 284 -15.90 0.21 19.55
CA ALA A 284 -14.98 1.23 19.07
C ALA A 284 -15.22 1.60 17.60
N GLY A 285 -15.45 0.61 16.73
CA GLY A 285 -15.80 0.81 15.33
C GLY A 285 -17.17 1.47 15.14
N ASN A 286 -18.12 1.26 16.05
CA ASN A 286 -19.44 1.90 15.99
C ASN A 286 -19.43 3.37 16.39
N LYS A 287 -18.49 3.81 17.23
CA LYS A 287 -18.34 5.24 17.59
C LYS A 287 -18.11 6.17 16.39
N VAL A 288 -17.71 5.62 15.23
CA VAL A 288 -17.51 6.38 13.99
C VAL A 288 -18.61 6.19 12.96
N CYS A 289 -19.66 5.43 13.28
CA CYS A 289 -20.87 5.36 12.47
C CYS A 289 -21.59 6.71 12.51
N GLU A 290 -21.95 7.23 11.35
CA GLU A 290 -22.56 8.55 11.19
C GLU A 290 -23.84 8.76 12.01
N LYS A 291 -24.64 7.70 12.18
CA LYS A 291 -25.89 7.73 12.96
C LYS A 291 -25.68 7.88 14.47
N GLN A 292 -24.46 7.63 14.96
CA GLN A 292 -24.08 7.87 16.35
C GLN A 292 -23.42 9.25 16.45
N GLN A 293 -24.22 10.31 16.32
CA GLN A 293 -23.77 11.68 16.52
C GLN A 293 -23.30 11.88 17.97
N SER A 294 -22.02 11.65 18.24
CA SER A 294 -21.32 12.50 19.20
C SER A 294 -21.00 13.80 18.46
N GLY A 295 -21.37 14.96 19.01
CA GLY A 295 -21.30 16.30 18.38
C GLY A 295 -19.90 16.80 17.97
N VAL A 296 -18.96 15.90 17.72
CA VAL A 296 -17.60 16.17 17.28
C VAL A 296 -17.60 16.40 15.77
N VAL A 297 -17.82 17.65 15.38
CA VAL A 297 -17.49 18.10 14.02
C VAL A 297 -15.98 17.92 13.82
N LEU A 298 -15.60 17.07 12.88
CA LEU A 298 -14.19 16.79 12.58
C LEU A 298 -13.58 18.04 11.92
N THR A 299 -13.12 18.98 12.75
CA THR A 299 -12.50 20.22 12.31
C THR A 299 -11.10 19.92 11.79
N LEU A 300 -10.98 19.78 10.47
CA LEU A 300 -9.69 19.64 9.81
C LEU A 300 -9.09 21.02 9.61
N LEU A 301 -8.14 21.40 10.48
CA LEU A 301 -7.28 22.55 10.23
C LEU A 301 -6.39 22.24 9.01
N ARG A 302 -6.72 22.86 7.87
CA ARG A 302 -5.97 22.74 6.62
C ARG A 302 -5.32 24.09 6.33
N ASN A 303 -4.02 24.10 6.07
CA ASN A 303 -3.35 25.31 5.58
C ASN A 303 -3.77 25.54 4.11
N PRO A 304 -4.47 26.64 3.77
CA PRO A 304 -4.92 26.91 2.41
C PRO A 304 -3.77 27.01 1.40
N ASN A 305 -2.56 27.38 1.84
CA ASN A 305 -1.38 27.52 0.96
C ASN A 305 -0.77 26.18 0.51
N ASN A 306 -1.23 25.04 1.05
CA ASN A 306 -0.82 23.71 0.59
C ASN A 306 -1.67 23.17 -0.59
N ARG A 307 -2.66 23.92 -1.06
CA ARG A 307 -3.40 23.64 -2.31
C ARG A 307 -2.61 24.04 -3.56
N LYS A 308 -1.28 23.88 -3.62
CA LYS A 308 -0.56 24.17 -4.87
C LYS A 308 -1.08 23.25 -5.98
N GLU A 309 -1.93 23.85 -6.78
CA GLU A 309 -2.45 23.43 -8.07
C GLU A 309 -1.31 22.83 -8.88
N LYS A 310 -1.50 21.57 -9.28
CA LYS A 310 -0.91 21.10 -10.53
C LYS A 310 -1.84 21.51 -11.65
N ASP A 311 -1.98 22.82 -11.84
CA ASP A 311 -2.52 23.33 -13.09
C ASP A 311 -1.32 23.53 -14.01
N THR A 312 -1.08 22.56 -14.87
CA THR A 312 -0.04 22.66 -15.90
C THR A 312 -0.68 23.07 -17.22
N SER A 313 -1.20 24.29 -17.27
CA SER A 313 -1.31 25.06 -18.51
C SER A 313 0.10 25.50 -18.92
N HIS A 314 0.86 24.60 -19.55
CA HIS A 314 2.15 24.98 -20.16
C HIS A 314 1.87 25.71 -21.47
N GLY A 315 1.72 27.03 -21.36
CA GLY A 315 1.85 27.95 -22.49
C GLY A 315 3.21 27.77 -23.16
N ARG A 316 3.18 27.51 -24.47
CA ARG A 316 4.34 27.62 -25.36
C ARG A 316 4.94 29.01 -25.19
N LYS A 317 6.15 29.11 -24.63
CA LYS A 317 7.05 30.22 -24.95
C LYS A 317 7.98 29.75 -26.06
N VAL A 318 7.69 30.25 -27.25
CA VAL A 318 8.66 30.34 -28.33
C VAL A 318 9.75 31.29 -27.85
N VAL A 319 11.00 30.85 -27.87
CA VAL A 319 12.15 31.74 -27.84
C VAL A 319 13.07 31.30 -28.97
N SER A 320 13.15 32.17 -29.98
CA SER A 320 14.12 32.14 -31.06
C SER A 320 15.47 32.67 -30.55
N LEU A 321 16.51 31.84 -30.63
CA LEU A 321 17.68 31.96 -31.51
C LEU A 321 18.61 30.77 -31.24
#